data_AF-A0A954A019-F1
#
_entry.id   AF-A0A954A019-F1
#
_cell.length_a   1.000
_cell.length_b   1.000
_cell.length_c   1.000
_cell.angle_alpha   90.00
_cell.angle_beta   90.00
_cell.angle_gamma   90.00
#
_symmetry.space_group_name_H-M   'P 1'
#
loop_
_entity.id
_entity.type
_entity.pdbx_description
1 polymer ?
#
loop_
_entity_poly.entity_id
_entity_poly.type
_entity_poly.pdbx_seq_one_letter_code
_entity_poly.pdbx_strand_id
1 'polypeptide(L)'
;AFLFAQCEGRDLWQNTRWLLPHLLCQAVMLGASVLLPFWPDHAGLASMLLVGAAGHLGIALRDAYGSHHTRNAKLAASLMPRIEAWPRAGYLAFRAGLWLTTLAAAGAALLVAMDRLDAFSGAVLLVLGVVGTFFYEQAYVRAGQLPPLS
;
A
#
# COMPACT_ATOMS: atom_id res chain seq x y z
N ALA A 1 6.54 10.86 -4.85
CA ALA A 1 7.85 10.26 -5.20
C ALA A 1 8.98 11.27 -5.09
N PHE A 2 9.00 12.30 -5.93
CA PHE A 2 10.10 13.27 -5.98
C PHE A 2 10.43 13.91 -4.62
N LEU A 3 9.42 14.38 -3.88
CA LEU A 3 9.63 14.99 -2.55
C LEU A 3 10.26 14.03 -1.53
N PHE A 4 9.91 12.74 -1.55
CA PHE A 4 10.53 11.73 -0.70
C PHE A 4 12.01 11.52 -1.04
N ALA A 5 12.35 11.58 -2.34
CA ALA A 5 13.73 11.44 -2.79
C ALA A 5 14.61 12.61 -2.34
N GLN A 6 14.03 13.77 -2.03
CA GLN A 6 14.72 14.97 -1.54
C GLN A 6 14.90 15.02 -0.01
N CYS A 7 14.36 14.06 0.73
CA CYS A 7 14.47 14.02 2.18
C CYS A 7 15.86 13.54 2.62
N GLU A 8 16.83 14.44 2.67
CA GLU A 8 18.20 14.16 3.13
C GLU A 8 18.25 13.45 4.50
N GLY A 9 19.08 12.41 4.59
CA GLY A 9 19.23 11.59 5.80
C GLY A 9 18.11 10.57 6.04
N ARG A 10 17.21 10.39 5.06
CA ARG A 10 16.10 9.42 5.12
C ARG A 10 16.27 8.37 4.04
N ASP A 11 17.32 7.57 4.17
CA ASP A 11 17.84 6.69 3.12
C ASP A 11 16.81 5.71 2.52
N LEU A 12 15.82 5.27 3.31
CA LEU A 12 14.72 4.43 2.81
C LEU A 12 13.93 5.13 1.71
N TRP A 13 13.78 6.45 1.81
CA TRP A 13 13.08 7.29 0.85
C TRP A 13 14.00 7.79 -0.27
N GLN A 14 15.25 8.16 0.03
CA GLN A 14 16.16 8.75 -0.96
C GLN A 14 16.60 7.79 -2.06
N ASN A 15 16.91 6.54 -1.72
CA ASN A 15 17.53 5.59 -2.65
C ASN A 15 16.50 4.68 -3.35
N THR A 16 15.36 5.22 -3.78
CA THR A 16 14.24 4.40 -4.25
C THR A 16 14.03 4.44 -5.76
N ARG A 17 14.68 3.50 -6.44
CA ARG A 17 14.30 3.10 -7.81
C ARG A 17 12.84 2.62 -7.92
N TRP A 18 12.24 2.22 -6.79
CA TRP A 18 10.94 1.57 -6.73
C TRP A 18 9.81 2.44 -6.17
N LEU A 19 10.10 3.59 -5.56
CA LEU A 19 9.07 4.41 -4.92
C LEU A 19 8.10 5.02 -5.94
N LEU A 20 8.60 5.52 -7.07
CA LEU A 20 7.71 6.01 -8.13
C LEU A 20 6.81 4.89 -8.67
N PRO A 21 7.34 3.72 -9.10
CA PRO A 21 6.50 2.58 -9.44
C PRO A 21 5.48 2.21 -8.35
N HIS A 22 5.89 2.24 -7.07
CA HIS A 22 5.00 1.89 -5.96
C HIS A 22 3.82 2.85 -5.82
N LEU A 23 4.08 4.16 -5.86
CA LEU A 23 3.04 5.17 -5.78
C LEU A 23 2.11 5.12 -6.99
N LEU A 24 2.61 4.73 -8.17
CA LEU A 24 1.75 4.48 -9.34
C LEU A 24 0.85 3.26 -9.12
N CYS A 25 1.38 2.16 -8.58
CA CYS A 25 0.56 1.00 -8.20
C CYS A 25 -0.54 1.39 -7.20
N GLN A 26 -0.21 2.20 -6.19
CA GLN A 26 -1.18 2.68 -5.21
C GLN A 26 -2.20 3.65 -5.80
N ALA A 27 -1.79 4.54 -6.71
CA ALA A 27 -2.71 5.43 -7.39
C ALA A 27 -3.72 4.66 -8.26
N VAL A 28 -3.26 3.64 -9.01
CA VAL A 28 -4.12 2.75 -9.79
C VAL A 28 -5.07 1.99 -8.87
N MET A 29 -4.55 1.39 -7.80
CA MET A 29 -5.33 0.63 -6.83
C MET A 29 -6.42 1.51 -6.17
N LEU A 30 -6.04 2.69 -5.68
CA LEU A 30 -6.96 3.62 -5.03
C LEU A 30 -8.01 4.17 -6.00
N GLY A 31 -7.59 4.56 -7.21
CA GLY A 31 -8.51 5.03 -8.25
C GLY A 31 -9.52 3.95 -8.65
N ALA A 32 -9.05 2.72 -8.84
CA ALA A 32 -9.93 1.59 -9.16
C ALA A 32 -10.91 1.29 -8.01
N SER A 33 -10.44 1.25 -6.75
CA SER A 33 -11.31 1.09 -5.58
C SER A 33 -12.38 2.17 -5.46
N VAL A 34 -12.03 3.44 -5.73
CA VAL A 34 -12.98 4.55 -5.65
C VAL A 34 -14.04 4.50 -6.75
N LEU A 35 -13.65 4.12 -7.97
CA LEU A 35 -14.57 4.06 -9.11
C LEU A 35 -15.43 2.80 -9.14
N LEU A 36 -15.01 1.71 -8.49
CA LEU A 36 -15.67 0.40 -8.53
C LEU A 36 -17.18 0.42 -8.26
N PRO A 37 -17.72 1.13 -7.24
CA PRO A 37 -19.16 1.16 -7.00
C PRO A 37 -19.97 2.09 -7.93
N PHE A 38 -19.30 2.91 -8.75
CA PHE A 38 -19.94 3.98 -9.53
C PHE A 38 -19.79 3.85 -11.05
N TRP A 39 -18.88 3.00 -11.51
CA TRP A 39 -18.51 2.90 -12.91
C TRP A 39 -18.89 1.54 -13.50
N PRO A 40 -19.51 1.50 -14.70
CA PRO A 40 -20.09 0.27 -15.24
C PRO A 40 -19.07 -0.82 -15.62
N ASP A 41 -17.84 -0.45 -15.96
CA ASP A 41 -16.79 -1.43 -16.31
C ASP A 41 -16.15 -2.04 -15.05
N HIS A 42 -16.89 -2.92 -14.38
CA HIS A 42 -16.42 -3.58 -13.16
C HIS A 42 -15.23 -4.52 -13.44
N ALA A 43 -15.19 -5.18 -14.60
CA ALA A 43 -14.13 -6.14 -14.95
C ALA A 43 -12.80 -5.44 -15.20
N GLY A 44 -12.80 -4.32 -15.93
CA GLY A 44 -11.61 -3.49 -16.12
C GLY A 44 -11.10 -2.95 -14.78
N LEU A 45 -11.99 -2.41 -13.94
CA LEU A 45 -11.61 -1.87 -12.64
C LEU A 45 -11.10 -2.94 -11.66
N ALA A 46 -11.74 -4.11 -11.59
CA ALA A 46 -11.25 -5.21 -10.76
C ALA A 46 -9.87 -5.71 -11.23
N SER A 47 -9.63 -5.75 -12.54
CA SER A 47 -8.32 -6.11 -13.11
C SER A 47 -7.24 -5.08 -12.77
N MET A 48 -7.55 -3.78 -12.92
CA MET A 48 -6.64 -2.70 -12.52
C MET A 48 -6.34 -2.74 -11.03
N LEU A 49 -7.36 -2.97 -10.20
CA LEU A 49 -7.20 -3.11 -8.75
C LEU A 49 -6.30 -4.29 -8.40
N LEU A 50 -6.48 -5.43 -9.07
CA LEU A 50 -5.66 -6.63 -8.85
C LEU A 50 -4.20 -6.43 -9.27
N VAL A 51 -3.96 -5.85 -10.44
CA VAL A 51 -2.59 -5.56 -10.92
C VAL A 51 -1.92 -4.51 -10.02
N GLY A 52 -2.64 -3.46 -9.65
CA GLY A 52 -2.16 -2.42 -8.73
C GLY A 52 -1.82 -3.00 -7.35
N ALA A 53 -2.70 -3.83 -6.78
CA ALA A 53 -2.48 -4.48 -5.49
C ALA A 53 -1.32 -5.50 -5.54
N ALA A 54 -1.19 -6.27 -6.61
CA ALA A 54 -0.07 -7.21 -6.78
C ALA A 54 1.28 -6.47 -6.85
N GLY A 55 1.35 -5.37 -7.62
CA GLY A 55 2.54 -4.51 -7.68
C GLY A 55 2.82 -3.85 -6.33
N HIS A 56 1.79 -3.32 -5.67
CA HIS A 56 1.89 -2.73 -4.34
C HIS A 56 2.43 -3.72 -3.30
N LEU A 57 1.90 -4.94 -3.26
CA LEU A 57 2.34 -6.01 -2.37
C LEU A 57 3.79 -6.41 -2.66
N GLY A 58 4.14 -6.64 -3.92
CA GLY A 58 5.48 -7.03 -4.32
C GLY A 58 6.53 -6.01 -3.92
N ILE A 59 6.29 -4.72 -4.21
CA ILE A 59 7.22 -3.64 -3.86
C ILE A 59 7.24 -3.41 -2.34
N ALA A 60 6.11 -3.48 -1.65
CA ALA A 60 6.07 -3.35 -0.20
C ALA A 60 6.89 -4.44 0.52
N LEU A 61 6.78 -5.69 0.08
CA LEU A 61 7.57 -6.79 0.63
C LEU A 61 9.06 -6.62 0.31
N ARG A 62 9.39 -6.14 -0.89
CA ARG A 62 10.77 -5.79 -1.24
C ARG A 62 11.33 -4.70 -0.33
N ASP A 63 10.57 -3.64 -0.06
CA ASP A 63 11.06 -2.54 0.77
C ASP A 63 11.22 -2.95 2.23
N ALA A 64 10.34 -3.81 2.76
CA ALA A 64 10.44 -4.32 4.12
C ALA A 64 11.52 -5.39 4.31
N TYR A 65 11.71 -6.28 3.34
CA TYR A 65 12.50 -7.52 3.50
C TYR A 65 13.65 -7.68 2.50
N GLY A 66 13.78 -6.77 1.53
CA GLY A 66 14.84 -6.79 0.53
C GLY A 66 16.18 -6.26 1.03
N SER A 67 17.16 -6.25 0.13
CA SER A 67 18.49 -5.71 0.42
C SER A 67 18.51 -4.19 0.35
N HIS A 68 19.21 -3.58 1.31
CA HIS A 68 19.39 -2.13 1.43
C HIS A 68 20.88 -1.81 1.54
N HIS A 69 21.35 -0.74 0.90
CA HIS A 69 22.77 -0.43 0.81
C HIS A 69 23.30 0.26 2.07
N THR A 70 22.48 1.07 2.74
CA THR A 70 22.90 1.84 3.92
C THR A 70 22.38 1.23 5.21
N ARG A 71 23.04 1.54 6.33
CA ARG A 71 22.62 1.10 7.66
C ARG A 71 21.27 1.70 8.05
N ASN A 72 21.04 2.99 7.75
CA ASN A 72 19.78 3.67 8.08
C ASN A 72 18.61 3.10 7.28
N ALA A 73 18.79 2.77 5.99
CA ALA A 73 17.74 2.11 5.20
C ALA A 73 17.41 0.71 5.74
N LYS A 74 18.42 -0.10 6.10
CA LYS A 74 18.22 -1.41 6.76
C LYS A 74 17.44 -1.28 8.06
N LEU A 75 17.78 -0.29 8.88
CA LEU A 75 17.09 -0.03 10.14
C LEU A 75 15.63 0.35 9.90
N ALA A 76 15.36 1.32 9.02
CA ALA A 76 14.02 1.74 8.64
C ALA A 76 13.16 0.57 8.13
N ALA A 77 13.70 -0.22 7.18
CA ALA A 77 13.05 -1.40 6.64
C ALA A 77 12.70 -2.42 7.73
N SER A 78 13.62 -2.67 8.67
CA SER A 78 13.37 -3.59 9.79
C SER A 78 12.28 -3.08 10.76
N LEU A 79 12.11 -1.77 10.88
CA LEU A 79 11.12 -1.16 11.78
C LEU A 79 9.73 -1.13 11.15
N MET A 80 9.63 -1.02 9.82
CA MET A 80 8.37 -0.86 9.09
C MET A 80 7.30 -1.89 9.46
N PRO A 81 7.57 -3.21 9.51
CA PRO A 81 6.55 -4.21 9.86
C PRO A 81 6.11 -4.17 11.32
N ARG A 82 6.80 -3.40 12.18
CA ARG A 82 6.58 -3.31 13.63
C ARG A 82 5.87 -2.02 14.05
N ILE A 83 5.52 -1.16 13.11
CA ILE A 83 4.84 0.10 13.40
C ILE A 83 3.37 -0.15 13.73
N GLU A 84 2.94 0.20 14.94
CA GLU A 84 1.53 0.19 15.32
C GLU A 84 0.73 1.26 14.56
N ALA A 85 -0.51 0.92 14.18
CA ALA A 85 -1.44 1.85 13.52
C ALA A 85 -1.76 3.10 14.33
N TRP A 86 -1.78 2.98 15.65
CA TRP A 86 -1.89 4.09 16.59
C TRP A 86 -1.33 3.64 17.94
N PRO A 87 -1.02 4.58 18.86
CA PRO A 87 -0.62 4.20 20.20
C PRO A 87 -1.66 3.27 20.84
N ARG A 88 -1.23 2.06 21.22
CA ARG A 88 -2.08 1.03 21.85
C ARG A 88 -3.12 0.42 20.89
N ALA A 89 -2.86 0.40 19.58
CA ALA A 89 -3.75 -0.24 18.62
C ALA A 89 -3.88 -1.74 18.81
N GLY A 90 -2.83 -2.40 19.27
CA GLY A 90 -2.77 -3.85 19.33
C GLY A 90 -2.60 -4.51 17.95
N TYR A 91 -2.44 -3.73 16.87
CA TYR A 91 -2.17 -4.23 15.53
C TYR A 91 -1.24 -3.31 14.75
N LEU A 92 -0.61 -3.88 13.72
CA LEU A 92 0.51 -3.28 12.99
C LEU A 92 0.03 -2.68 11.66
N ALA A 93 0.35 -1.40 11.44
CA ALA A 93 -0.08 -0.60 10.30
C ALA A 93 0.32 -1.26 8.97
N PHE A 94 1.58 -1.68 8.84
CA PHE A 94 2.09 -2.32 7.63
C PHE A 94 1.28 -3.58 7.28
N ARG A 95 1.01 -4.44 8.27
CA ARG A 95 0.26 -5.68 8.05
C ARG A 95 -1.20 -5.39 7.73
N ALA A 96 -1.84 -4.51 8.49
CA ALA A 96 -3.22 -4.09 8.23
C ALA A 96 -3.36 -3.51 6.83
N GLY A 97 -2.42 -2.66 6.41
CA GLY A 97 -2.40 -2.07 5.08
C GLY A 97 -2.38 -3.14 3.99
N LEU A 98 -1.39 -4.03 4.03
CA LEU A 98 -1.27 -5.11 3.03
C LEU A 98 -2.46 -6.06 3.01
N TRP A 99 -3.00 -6.42 4.18
CA TRP A 99 -4.17 -7.29 4.27
C TRP A 99 -5.40 -6.63 3.64
N LEU A 100 -5.70 -5.38 4.01
CA LEU A 100 -6.89 -4.68 3.55
C LEU A 100 -6.84 -4.39 2.04
N THR A 101 -5.69 -3.98 1.49
CA THR A 101 -5.54 -3.77 0.04
C THR A 101 -5.66 -5.08 -0.72
N THR A 102 -5.10 -6.18 -0.19
CA THR A 102 -5.20 -7.51 -0.81
C THR A 102 -6.64 -8.03 -0.78
N LEU A 103 -7.35 -7.85 0.35
CA LEU A 103 -8.76 -8.22 0.48
C LEU A 103 -9.66 -7.40 -0.44
N ALA A 104 -9.40 -6.11 -0.61
CA ALA A 104 -10.12 -5.28 -1.57
C ALA A 104 -9.95 -5.80 -3.01
N ALA A 105 -8.72 -6.10 -3.42
CA ALA A 105 -8.43 -6.62 -4.75
C ALA A 105 -9.00 -8.02 -5.00
N ALA A 106 -8.76 -8.96 -4.08
CA ALA A 106 -9.26 -10.33 -4.20
C ALA A 106 -10.79 -10.37 -4.12
N GLY A 107 -11.40 -9.58 -3.23
CA GLY A 107 -12.84 -9.46 -3.10
C GLY A 107 -13.50 -8.89 -4.35
N ALA A 108 -12.93 -7.83 -4.94
CA ALA A 108 -13.43 -7.28 -6.21
C ALA A 108 -13.35 -8.31 -7.34
N ALA A 109 -12.19 -8.96 -7.52
CA ALA A 109 -12.00 -9.97 -8.55
C ALA A 109 -13.00 -11.14 -8.40
N LEU A 110 -13.19 -11.62 -7.18
CA LEU A 110 -14.14 -12.70 -6.89
C LEU A 110 -15.59 -12.29 -7.16
N LEU A 111 -16.03 -11.15 -6.64
CA LEU A 111 -17.42 -10.69 -6.79
C LEU A 111 -17.76 -10.38 -8.24
N VAL A 112 -16.83 -9.82 -9.01
CA VAL A 112 -17.01 -9.61 -10.45
C VAL A 112 -17.07 -10.94 -11.19
N ALA A 113 -16.18 -11.89 -10.89
CA ALA A 113 -16.19 -13.21 -11.53
C ALA A 113 -17.47 -14.01 -11.26
N MET A 114 -18.12 -13.77 -10.12
CA MET A 114 -19.38 -14.40 -9.72
C MET A 114 -20.62 -13.63 -10.19
N ASP A 115 -20.46 -12.46 -10.83
CA ASP A 115 -21.55 -11.52 -11.15
C ASP A 115 -22.40 -11.16 -9.91
N ARG A 116 -21.72 -10.90 -8.79
CA ARG A 116 -22.30 -10.57 -7.48
C ARG A 116 -21.88 -9.21 -6.95
N LEU A 117 -21.21 -8.40 -7.76
CA LEU A 117 -20.84 -7.05 -7.36
C LEU A 117 -22.08 -6.15 -7.41
N ASP A 118 -22.41 -5.57 -6.27
CA ASP A 118 -23.48 -4.57 -6.11
C ASP A 118 -22.91 -3.28 -5.47
N ALA A 119 -23.75 -2.26 -5.34
CA ALA A 119 -23.32 -0.97 -4.79
C ALA A 119 -22.79 -1.06 -3.35
N PHE A 120 -23.36 -1.95 -2.52
CA PHE A 120 -22.95 -2.11 -1.12
C PHE A 120 -21.59 -2.79 -1.02
N SER A 121 -21.44 -3.93 -1.68
CA SER A 121 -20.17 -4.65 -1.74
C SER A 121 -19.07 -3.82 -2.42
N GLY A 122 -19.39 -3.08 -3.48
CA GLY A 122 -18.49 -2.10 -4.09
C GLY A 122 -18.03 -1.01 -3.10
N ALA A 123 -18.95 -0.47 -2.29
CA ALA A 123 -18.62 0.52 -1.26
C ALA A 123 -17.75 -0.06 -0.14
N VAL A 124 -17.98 -1.32 0.27
CA VAL A 124 -17.11 -2.01 1.24
C VAL A 124 -15.69 -2.15 0.67
N LEU A 125 -15.55 -2.61 -0.57
CA LEU A 125 -14.25 -2.76 -1.23
C LEU A 125 -13.51 -1.43 -1.41
N LEU A 126 -14.25 -0.35 -1.68
CA LEU A 126 -13.72 1.02 -1.68
C LEU A 126 -13.11 1.35 -0.32
N VAL A 127 -13.85 1.16 0.77
CA VAL A 127 -13.38 1.47 2.12
C VAL A 127 -12.14 0.64 2.47
N LEU A 128 -12.14 -0.66 2.15
CA LEU A 128 -10.99 -1.53 2.37
C LEU A 128 -9.75 -1.05 1.59
N GLY A 129 -9.91 -0.66 0.32
CA GLY A 129 -8.81 -0.15 -0.50
C GLY A 129 -8.23 1.16 0.02
N VAL A 130 -9.09 2.12 0.40
CA VAL A 130 -8.68 3.43 0.95
C VAL A 130 -7.99 3.25 2.30
N VAL A 131 -8.62 2.54 3.23
CA VAL A 131 -8.10 2.35 4.60
C VAL A 131 -6.82 1.51 4.59
N GLY A 132 -6.75 0.49 3.74
CA GLY A 132 -5.55 -0.30 3.56
C GLY A 132 -4.37 0.53 3.05
N THR A 133 -4.61 1.35 2.01
CA THR A 133 -3.58 2.26 1.48
C THR A 133 -3.09 3.24 2.55
N PHE A 134 -4.03 3.80 3.33
CA PHE A 134 -3.70 4.70 4.44
C PHE A 134 -2.78 4.05 5.48
N PHE A 135 -3.09 2.84 5.94
CA PHE A 135 -2.25 2.15 6.94
C PHE A 135 -0.88 1.78 6.40
N TYR A 136 -0.79 1.37 5.13
CA TYR A 136 0.51 1.14 4.50
C TYR A 136 1.34 2.42 4.47
N GLU A 137 0.78 3.52 3.97
CA GLU A 137 1.49 4.81 3.87
C GLU A 137 1.94 5.29 5.24
N GLN A 138 1.08 5.16 6.24
CA GLN A 138 1.43 5.49 7.62
C GLN A 138 2.65 4.71 8.11
N ALA A 139 2.73 3.40 7.83
CA ALA A 139 3.87 2.58 8.18
C ALA A 139 5.13 2.98 7.41
N TYR A 140 5.02 3.15 6.09
CA TYR A 140 6.14 3.49 5.21
C TYR A 140 6.76 4.85 5.56
N VAL A 141 5.92 5.86 5.79
CA VAL A 141 6.37 7.20 6.17
C VAL A 141 7.02 7.16 7.55
N ARG A 142 6.37 6.56 8.55
CA ARG A 142 6.97 6.53 9.91
C ARG A 142 8.27 5.73 9.93
N ALA A 143 8.38 4.65 9.16
CA ALA A 143 9.60 3.84 9.09
C ALA A 143 10.82 4.65 8.66
N GLY A 144 10.68 5.51 7.65
CA GLY A 144 11.77 6.37 7.18
C GLY A 144 12.22 7.41 8.21
N GLN A 145 11.33 7.84 9.11
CA GLN A 145 11.58 8.89 10.10
C GLN A 145 12.29 8.39 11.37
N LEU A 146 12.26 7.08 11.65
CA LEU A 146 12.76 6.50 12.89
C LEU A 146 14.29 6.40 13.01
N PRO A 147 15.06 6.10 11.94
CA PRO A 147 16.51 6.15 12.02
C PRO A 147 17.02 7.55 12.44
N PRO A 148 18.15 7.61 13.18
CA PRO A 148 18.77 8.89 13.52
C PRO A 148 19.26 9.61 12.26
N LEU A 149 19.17 10.93 12.28
CA LEU A 149 19.83 11.77 11.28
C LEU A 149 21.34 11.71 11.58
N SER A 150 22.13 11.29 10.60
CA SER A 150 23.59 11.16 10.69
C SER A 150 24.27 12.11 9.72
#